data_AF-A0AAU3D920-F1
#
_entry.id   AF-A0AAU3D920-F1
#
_cell.length_a   1.000
_cell.length_b   1.000
_cell.length_c   1.000
_cell.angle_alpha   90.00
_cell.angle_beta   90.00
_cell.angle_gamma   90.00
#
_symmetry.space_group_name_H-M   'P 1'
#
loop_
_entity.id
_entity.type
_entity.pdbx_description
1 polymer ?
#
loop_
_entity_poly.entity_id
_entity_poly.type
_entity_poly.pdbx_seq_one_letter_code
_entity_poly.pdbx_strand_id
1 'polypeptide(L)'
;MLRIHVSGWDLSRVRMAAGPDALWETILSFHRLRDRRASAVFGKWRSETRPRLSGEVRLLSAVVPQRGYFPDFLTPSQENSEPLRLDAGMEAVRATPPERLRAEIAVLEESGPSGARRTARRARLEPLREGGPGPLGRLVGALRDYHRAAVEPYWPHIQSAVEADRAIRGRALLDGGTDELLHSLPPVIRWRAPVLEADYPVDRDLHLDGRGLLLQPSYFCRGTPVVLRDPLLPPVLVYPVAHPAAPAFAEPGPWLGRLLGQTRSTVLRAIGDGCTTSELARRAGVSLASASQHACVLREAGLVHTLRHGGSVLHTLTPLGGSLLRGGAPLAVS
;
A
#
# COMPACT_ATOMS: atom_id res chain seq x y z
N MET A 1 1.14 -18.77 15.84
CA MET A 1 2.47 -18.75 15.18
C MET A 1 2.35 -19.48 13.85
N LEU A 2 2.86 -18.89 12.76
CA LEU A 2 2.95 -19.56 11.46
C LEU A 2 4.34 -20.21 11.32
N ARG A 3 4.38 -21.44 10.83
CA ARG A 3 5.60 -22.17 10.46
C ARG A 3 5.51 -22.59 9.00
N ILE A 4 6.44 -22.14 8.19
CA ILE A 4 6.56 -22.54 6.79
C ILE A 4 7.77 -23.48 6.69
N HIS A 5 7.52 -24.73 6.31
CA HIS A 5 8.55 -25.75 6.16
C HIS A 5 9.12 -25.68 4.74
N VAL A 6 10.41 -25.38 4.64
CA VAL A 6 11.11 -25.06 3.39
C VAL A 6 12.16 -26.13 3.11
N SER A 7 11.94 -26.98 2.10
CA SER A 7 12.96 -27.94 1.67
C SER A 7 14.10 -27.26 0.89
N GLY A 8 15.21 -27.98 0.68
CA GLY A 8 16.29 -27.47 -0.18
C GLY A 8 15.84 -27.17 -1.61
N TRP A 9 14.89 -27.95 -2.15
CA TRP A 9 14.31 -27.68 -3.46
C TRP A 9 13.44 -26.41 -3.45
N ASP A 10 12.71 -26.17 -2.36
CA ASP A 10 11.93 -24.94 -2.20
C ASP A 10 12.82 -23.70 -2.19
N LEU A 11 13.99 -23.75 -1.55
CA LEU A 11 14.94 -22.63 -1.48
C LEU A 11 15.38 -22.17 -2.89
N SER A 12 15.53 -23.09 -3.84
CA SER A 12 15.84 -22.76 -5.25
C SER A 12 14.68 -22.10 -6.00
N ARG A 13 13.47 -22.14 -5.43
CA ARG A 13 12.23 -21.63 -6.02
C ARG A 13 11.62 -20.45 -5.25
N VAL A 14 12.32 -19.97 -4.21
CA VAL A 14 11.96 -18.72 -3.52
C VAL A 14 12.12 -17.56 -4.49
N ARG A 15 11.07 -16.76 -4.62
CA ARG A 15 11.00 -15.63 -5.54
C ARG A 15 10.43 -14.40 -4.85
N MET A 16 10.77 -13.23 -5.36
CA MET A 16 10.24 -11.96 -4.89
C MET A 16 9.32 -11.37 -5.96
N ALA A 17 8.07 -11.04 -5.61
CA ALA A 17 7.10 -10.48 -6.54
C ALA A 17 7.57 -9.13 -7.13
N ALA A 18 7.47 -8.89 -8.45
CA ALA A 18 8.07 -7.74 -9.13
C ALA A 18 7.63 -6.36 -8.62
N GLY A 19 6.52 -6.29 -7.90
CA GLY A 19 6.00 -5.06 -7.32
C GLY A 19 4.84 -5.31 -6.36
N PRO A 20 4.11 -4.24 -5.96
CA PRO A 20 2.89 -4.39 -5.17
C PRO A 20 1.81 -5.11 -5.96
N ASP A 21 1.09 -6.02 -5.31
CA ASP A 21 -0.11 -6.63 -5.87
C ASP A 21 -1.36 -5.80 -5.55
N ALA A 22 -2.07 -5.37 -6.59
CA ALA A 22 -3.18 -4.44 -6.44
C ALA A 22 -4.35 -5.02 -5.63
N LEU A 23 -4.65 -6.31 -5.72
CA LEU A 23 -5.75 -6.93 -4.98
C LEU A 23 -5.36 -7.14 -3.51
N TRP A 24 -4.14 -7.60 -3.22
CA TRP A 24 -3.63 -7.65 -1.85
C TRP A 24 -3.67 -6.28 -1.19
N GLU A 25 -3.19 -5.22 -1.84
CA GLU A 25 -3.26 -3.86 -1.30
C GLU A 25 -4.70 -3.37 -1.09
N THR A 26 -5.62 -3.73 -1.99
CA THR A 26 -7.04 -3.40 -1.89
C THR A 26 -7.69 -4.06 -0.67
N ILE A 27 -7.47 -5.37 -0.46
CA ILE A 27 -8.05 -6.09 0.67
C ILE A 27 -7.42 -5.63 2.00
N LEU A 28 -6.10 -5.50 2.03
CA LEU A 28 -5.37 -5.12 3.25
C LEU A 28 -5.62 -3.66 3.65
N SER A 29 -5.74 -2.74 2.69
CA SER A 29 -6.16 -1.36 2.98
C SER A 29 -7.56 -1.32 3.59
N PHE A 30 -8.48 -2.16 3.14
CA PHE A 30 -9.83 -2.23 3.70
C PHE A 30 -9.85 -2.70 5.18
N HIS A 31 -8.90 -3.54 5.58
CA HIS A 31 -8.65 -3.81 7.01
C HIS A 31 -8.13 -2.57 7.73
N ARG A 32 -7.13 -1.87 7.16
CA ARG A 32 -6.53 -0.67 7.78
C ARG A 32 -7.50 0.50 7.91
N LEU A 33 -8.47 0.64 7.00
CA LEU A 33 -9.52 1.66 7.06
C LEU A 33 -10.42 1.51 8.30
N ARG A 34 -10.71 0.25 8.64
CA ARG A 34 -11.63 -0.14 9.71
C ARG A 34 -10.93 -0.47 11.02
N ASP A 35 -9.59 -0.51 11.00
CA ASP A 35 -8.81 -0.64 12.22
C ASP A 35 -8.96 0.63 13.07
N ARG A 36 -9.53 0.46 14.26
CA ARG A 36 -9.75 1.54 15.23
C ARG A 36 -8.51 1.80 16.09
N ARG A 37 -7.48 0.94 16.01
CA ARG A 37 -6.24 1.14 16.75
C ARG A 37 -5.46 2.28 16.12
N ALA A 38 -5.00 3.20 16.96
CA ALA A 38 -4.39 4.49 16.62
C ALA A 38 -3.00 4.35 15.97
N SER A 39 -2.90 3.61 14.88
CA SER A 39 -1.73 3.68 14.03
C SER A 39 -1.66 5.08 13.41
N ALA A 40 -0.69 5.88 13.82
CA ALA A 40 -0.36 7.17 13.20
C ALA A 40 -0.06 7.02 11.69
N VAL A 41 0.59 5.92 11.28
CA VAL A 41 1.02 5.65 9.89
C VAL A 41 -0.11 5.86 8.86
N PHE A 42 -1.28 5.23 9.08
CA PHE A 42 -2.41 5.32 8.16
C PHE A 42 -3.44 6.39 8.55
N GLY A 43 -3.14 7.27 9.50
CA GLY A 43 -4.07 8.29 10.00
C GLY A 43 -4.54 9.24 8.90
N LYS A 44 -3.58 9.88 8.23
CA LYS A 44 -3.83 10.82 7.12
C LYS A 44 -4.53 10.13 5.94
N TRP A 45 -4.05 8.96 5.55
CA TRP A 45 -4.68 8.15 4.51
C TRP A 45 -6.16 7.85 4.82
N ARG A 46 -6.48 7.46 6.06
CA ARG A 46 -7.88 7.21 6.48
C ARG A 46 -8.73 8.48 6.41
N SER A 47 -8.23 9.62 6.90
CA SER A 47 -9.00 10.86 6.90
C SER A 47 -9.31 11.36 5.49
N GLU A 48 -8.37 11.19 4.56
CA GLU A 48 -8.55 11.58 3.14
C GLU A 48 -9.40 10.57 2.36
N THR A 49 -9.35 9.28 2.72
CA THR A 49 -10.08 8.22 2.02
C THR A 49 -11.55 8.18 2.40
N ARG A 50 -11.89 8.32 3.70
CA ARG A 50 -13.28 8.17 4.18
C ARG A 50 -14.32 9.01 3.43
N PRO A 51 -14.07 10.30 3.12
CA PRO A 51 -15.02 11.13 2.36
C PRO A 51 -15.24 10.66 0.92
N ARG A 52 -14.32 9.88 0.34
CA ARG A 52 -14.38 9.38 -1.04
C ARG A 52 -15.16 8.07 -1.18
N LEU A 53 -15.51 7.43 -0.08
CA LEU A 53 -16.14 6.11 -0.10
C LEU A 53 -17.65 6.22 -0.31
N SER A 54 -18.17 5.42 -1.25
CA SER A 54 -19.61 5.25 -1.50
C SER A 54 -20.22 4.19 -0.56
N GLY A 55 -21.54 4.02 -0.60
CA GLY A 55 -22.30 3.10 0.26
C GLY A 55 -22.02 1.59 0.05
N GLU A 56 -21.26 1.21 -0.97
CA GLU A 56 -20.96 -0.20 -1.32
C GLU A 56 -20.00 -0.91 -0.34
N VAL A 57 -19.46 -0.18 0.63
CA VAL A 57 -18.65 -0.69 1.76
C VAL A 57 -19.35 -1.83 2.52
N ARG A 58 -20.68 -1.94 2.46
CA ARG A 58 -21.44 -3.02 3.13
C ARG A 58 -21.19 -4.41 2.53
N LEU A 59 -21.12 -4.53 1.20
CA LEU A 59 -20.84 -5.81 0.55
C LEU A 59 -19.41 -6.25 0.83
N LEU A 60 -18.46 -5.33 0.65
CA LEU A 60 -17.05 -5.56 0.99
C LEU A 60 -16.86 -5.92 2.47
N SER A 61 -17.61 -5.30 3.38
CA SER A 61 -17.55 -5.63 4.81
C SER A 61 -18.10 -7.02 5.15
N ALA A 62 -18.98 -7.56 4.32
CA ALA A 62 -19.49 -8.92 4.50
C ALA A 62 -18.45 -9.96 4.06
N VAL A 63 -17.73 -9.73 2.96
CA VAL A 63 -16.75 -10.68 2.42
C VAL A 63 -15.35 -10.52 3.05
N VAL A 64 -14.95 -9.30 3.40
CA VAL A 64 -13.70 -8.98 4.11
C VAL A 64 -14.03 -8.58 5.55
N PRO A 65 -13.93 -9.47 6.55
CA PRO A 65 -14.19 -9.11 7.94
C PRO A 65 -13.12 -8.16 8.48
N GLN A 66 -13.33 -7.52 9.63
CA GLN A 66 -12.31 -6.63 10.22
C GLN A 66 -11.07 -7.41 10.70
N ARG A 67 -11.27 -8.66 11.13
CA ARG A 67 -10.24 -9.60 11.60
C ARG A 67 -10.62 -11.01 11.17
N GLY A 68 -9.62 -11.89 11.07
CA GLY A 68 -9.81 -13.29 10.67
C GLY A 68 -9.70 -13.49 9.16
N TYR A 69 -10.13 -14.66 8.71
CA TYR A 69 -10.06 -15.10 7.32
C TYR A 69 -10.90 -14.21 6.38
N PHE A 70 -10.36 -13.94 5.20
CA PHE A 70 -11.11 -13.47 4.03
C PHE A 70 -10.87 -14.44 2.87
N PRO A 71 -11.83 -14.64 1.95
CA PRO A 71 -11.71 -15.62 0.88
C PRO A 71 -10.49 -15.42 -0.03
N ASP A 72 -9.78 -16.51 -0.32
CA ASP A 72 -8.60 -16.54 -1.18
C ASP A 72 -8.93 -16.14 -2.64
N PHE A 73 -10.17 -16.37 -3.10
CA PHE A 73 -10.60 -15.94 -4.43
C PHE A 73 -10.56 -14.42 -4.63
N LEU A 74 -10.47 -13.62 -3.56
CA LEU A 74 -10.32 -12.16 -3.63
C LEU A 74 -8.91 -11.71 -4.00
N THR A 75 -7.93 -12.60 -3.89
CA THR A 75 -6.51 -12.37 -4.22
C THR A 75 -6.01 -13.49 -5.12
N PRO A 76 -6.61 -13.65 -6.33
CA PRO A 76 -6.19 -14.66 -7.29
C PRO A 76 -4.72 -14.47 -7.66
N SER A 77 -3.98 -15.56 -7.63
CA SER A 77 -2.63 -15.66 -8.18
C SER A 77 -2.66 -16.58 -9.39
N GLN A 78 -1.75 -16.33 -10.34
CA GLN A 78 -1.48 -17.25 -11.44
C GLN A 78 -0.29 -18.11 -11.05
N GLU A 79 -0.32 -19.38 -11.43
CA GLU A 79 0.81 -20.29 -11.18
C GLU A 79 2.10 -19.69 -11.75
N ASN A 80 3.14 -19.65 -10.91
CA ASN A 80 4.49 -19.21 -11.27
C ASN A 80 4.62 -17.80 -11.86
N SER A 81 3.59 -16.96 -11.76
CA SER A 81 3.53 -15.69 -12.48
C SER A 81 3.63 -14.49 -11.53
N GLU A 82 4.00 -13.35 -12.11
CA GLU A 82 3.98 -12.04 -11.46
C GLU A 82 2.57 -11.69 -10.92
N PRO A 83 2.48 -10.76 -9.93
CA PRO A 83 1.22 -10.20 -9.50
C PRO A 83 0.32 -9.81 -10.67
N LEU A 84 -0.95 -10.19 -10.60
CA LEU A 84 -1.90 -9.86 -11.65
C LEU A 84 -2.08 -8.34 -11.72
N ARG A 85 -2.08 -7.80 -12.94
CA ARG A 85 -2.57 -6.44 -13.17
C ARG A 85 -4.00 -6.34 -12.64
N LEU A 86 -4.37 -5.16 -12.14
CA LEU A 86 -5.68 -4.92 -11.52
C LEU A 86 -6.85 -5.49 -12.35
N ASP A 87 -6.91 -5.17 -13.65
CA ASP A 87 -8.01 -5.64 -14.51
C ASP A 87 -8.05 -7.16 -14.66
N ALA A 88 -6.89 -7.80 -14.83
CA ALA A 88 -6.78 -9.25 -14.94
C ALA A 88 -7.15 -9.94 -13.61
N GLY A 89 -6.75 -9.37 -12.47
CA GLY A 89 -7.15 -9.84 -11.15
C GLY A 89 -8.66 -9.73 -10.94
N MET A 90 -9.26 -8.59 -11.31
CA MET A 90 -10.72 -8.39 -11.22
C MET A 90 -11.49 -9.36 -12.11
N GLU A 91 -10.95 -9.68 -13.30
CA GLU A 91 -11.54 -10.70 -14.17
C GLU A 91 -11.42 -12.10 -13.57
N ALA A 92 -10.28 -12.44 -12.97
CA ALA A 92 -10.11 -13.70 -12.25
C ALA A 92 -11.09 -13.83 -11.06
N VAL A 93 -11.34 -12.74 -10.32
CA VAL A 93 -12.39 -12.71 -9.29
C VAL A 93 -13.76 -12.96 -9.92
N ARG A 94 -14.08 -12.31 -11.05
CA ARG A 94 -15.36 -12.51 -11.76
C ARG A 94 -15.51 -13.94 -12.29
N ALA A 95 -14.42 -14.57 -12.71
CA ALA A 95 -14.37 -15.92 -13.24
C ALA A 95 -14.23 -17.01 -12.16
N THR A 96 -14.37 -16.65 -10.86
CA THR A 96 -14.27 -17.62 -9.76
C THR A 96 -15.31 -18.74 -9.95
N PRO A 97 -14.88 -20.02 -9.98
CA PRO A 97 -15.80 -21.13 -10.14
C PRO A 97 -16.84 -21.19 -9.00
N PRO A 98 -18.12 -21.49 -9.28
CA PRO A 98 -19.19 -21.48 -8.26
C PRO A 98 -18.92 -22.39 -7.06
N GLU A 99 -18.29 -23.55 -7.27
CA GLU A 99 -17.90 -24.50 -6.23
C GLU A 99 -16.86 -23.89 -5.28
N ARG A 100 -15.83 -23.23 -5.82
CA ARG A 100 -14.81 -22.52 -5.04
C ARG A 100 -15.43 -21.36 -4.25
N LEU A 101 -16.28 -20.58 -4.90
CA LEU A 101 -16.99 -19.46 -4.27
C LEU A 101 -17.83 -19.92 -3.07
N ARG A 102 -18.62 -20.99 -3.24
CA ARG A 102 -19.44 -21.55 -2.15
C ARG A 102 -18.59 -22.10 -1.01
N ALA A 103 -17.54 -22.86 -1.32
CA ALA A 103 -16.66 -23.45 -0.31
C ALA A 103 -15.96 -22.38 0.53
N GLU A 104 -15.37 -21.36 -0.11
CA GLU A 104 -14.66 -20.31 0.60
C GLU A 104 -15.60 -19.38 1.40
N ILE A 105 -16.82 -19.12 0.90
CA ILE A 105 -17.84 -18.39 1.67
C ILE A 105 -18.31 -19.20 2.89
N ALA A 106 -18.45 -20.52 2.78
CA ALA A 106 -18.82 -21.36 3.92
C ALA A 106 -17.78 -21.25 5.05
N VAL A 107 -16.49 -21.38 4.73
CA VAL A 107 -15.38 -21.23 5.69
C VAL A 107 -15.39 -19.84 6.35
N LEU A 108 -15.69 -18.80 5.56
CA LEU A 108 -15.80 -17.43 6.03
C LEU A 108 -16.93 -17.24 7.05
N GLU A 109 -18.07 -17.90 6.85
CA GLU A 109 -19.21 -17.83 7.75
C GLU A 109 -18.99 -18.60 9.05
N GLU A 110 -18.28 -19.72 8.99
CA GLU A 110 -17.89 -20.53 10.17
C GLU A 110 -16.89 -19.78 11.06
N SER A 111 -15.97 -19.04 10.45
CA SER A 111 -14.94 -18.26 11.14
C SER A 111 -15.44 -16.88 11.63
N GLY A 112 -16.71 -16.57 11.42
CA GLY A 112 -17.31 -15.24 11.56
C GLY A 112 -17.93 -14.94 12.94
N PRO A 113 -18.49 -13.72 13.10
CA PRO A 113 -19.19 -13.33 14.33
C PRO A 113 -20.45 -14.17 14.56
N SER A 114 -20.76 -14.49 15.81
CA SER A 114 -21.96 -15.24 16.21
C SER A 114 -23.22 -14.36 16.32
N GLY A 115 -24.41 -15.00 16.43
CA GLY A 115 -25.69 -14.33 16.67
C GLY A 115 -26.21 -13.50 15.50
N ALA A 116 -26.89 -12.38 15.76
CA ALA A 116 -27.56 -11.55 14.74
C ALA A 116 -26.60 -11.02 13.64
N ARG A 117 -25.33 -10.78 13.98
CA ARG A 117 -24.29 -10.38 13.01
C ARG A 117 -23.98 -11.49 12.01
N ARG A 118 -24.04 -12.75 12.43
CA ARG A 118 -23.91 -13.93 11.55
C ARG A 118 -25.04 -13.95 10.54
N THR A 119 -26.28 -13.85 11.02
CA THR A 119 -27.48 -13.88 10.18
C THR A 119 -27.46 -12.76 9.15
N ALA A 120 -27.14 -11.53 9.56
CA ALA A 120 -27.03 -10.39 8.66
C ALA A 120 -25.87 -10.53 7.65
N ARG A 121 -24.79 -11.25 8.00
CA ARG A 121 -23.71 -11.55 7.05
C ARG A 121 -24.17 -12.58 6.03
N ARG A 122 -24.76 -13.70 6.48
CA ARG A 122 -25.29 -14.76 5.61
C ARG A 122 -26.28 -14.20 4.59
N ALA A 123 -27.26 -13.41 5.04
CA ALA A 123 -28.23 -12.78 4.14
C ALA A 123 -27.59 -11.88 3.06
N ARG A 124 -26.46 -11.24 3.36
CA ARG A 124 -25.72 -10.41 2.38
C ARG A 124 -24.88 -11.23 1.42
N LEU A 125 -24.40 -12.40 1.85
CA LEU A 125 -23.56 -13.30 1.06
C LEU A 125 -24.38 -14.33 0.28
N GLU A 126 -25.67 -14.49 0.57
CA GLU A 126 -26.57 -15.43 -0.12
C GLU A 126 -26.52 -15.30 -1.64
N PRO A 127 -26.58 -14.08 -2.24
CA PRO A 127 -26.47 -13.96 -3.70
C PRO A 127 -25.13 -14.46 -4.25
N LEU A 128 -24.04 -14.35 -3.49
CA LEU A 128 -22.74 -14.89 -3.91
C LEU A 128 -22.70 -16.42 -3.78
N ARG A 129 -23.44 -17.01 -2.84
CA ARG A 129 -23.52 -18.48 -2.66
C ARG A 129 -24.37 -19.15 -3.74
N GLU A 130 -25.50 -18.55 -4.09
CA GLU A 130 -26.34 -18.99 -5.21
C GLU A 130 -25.54 -18.97 -6.52
N GLY A 131 -24.64 -17.99 -6.64
CA GLY A 131 -23.72 -17.84 -7.75
C GLY A 131 -24.33 -17.06 -8.90
N GLY A 132 -23.61 -17.04 -10.03
CA GLY A 132 -24.02 -16.32 -11.23
C GLY A 132 -23.26 -15.00 -11.44
N PRO A 133 -23.31 -14.46 -12.67
CA PRO A 133 -22.45 -13.34 -13.08
C PRO A 133 -22.83 -12.01 -12.40
N GLY A 134 -24.11 -11.82 -12.04
CA GLY A 134 -24.59 -10.58 -11.43
C GLY A 134 -23.99 -10.30 -10.04
N PRO A 135 -24.09 -11.22 -9.07
CA PRO A 135 -23.50 -11.06 -7.74
C PRO A 135 -21.98 -10.83 -7.74
N LEU A 136 -21.23 -11.61 -8.54
CA LEU A 136 -19.78 -11.40 -8.71
C LEU A 136 -19.47 -10.08 -9.41
N GLY A 137 -20.27 -9.68 -10.40
CA GLY A 137 -20.17 -8.37 -11.05
C GLY A 137 -20.30 -7.21 -10.07
N ARG A 138 -21.27 -7.28 -9.14
CA ARG A 138 -21.42 -6.29 -8.06
C ARG A 138 -20.24 -6.28 -7.09
N LEU A 139 -19.71 -7.45 -6.73
CA LEU A 139 -18.53 -7.53 -5.87
C LEU A 139 -17.29 -6.90 -6.54
N VAL A 140 -17.06 -7.21 -7.82
CA VAL A 140 -15.98 -6.63 -8.61
C VAL A 140 -16.15 -5.11 -8.77
N GLY A 141 -17.37 -4.64 -8.97
CA GLY A 141 -17.70 -3.20 -8.97
C GLY A 141 -17.28 -2.54 -7.66
N ALA A 142 -17.70 -3.10 -6.53
CA ALA A 142 -17.36 -2.58 -5.22
C ALA A 142 -15.85 -2.59 -4.95
N LEU A 143 -15.13 -3.65 -5.36
CA LEU A 143 -13.67 -3.72 -5.24
C LEU A 143 -12.97 -2.65 -6.09
N ARG A 144 -13.44 -2.42 -7.33
CA ARG A 144 -12.90 -1.39 -8.23
C ARG A 144 -13.12 0.01 -7.67
N ASP A 145 -14.33 0.30 -7.22
CA ASP A 145 -14.69 1.61 -6.64
C ASP A 145 -13.90 1.88 -5.37
N TYR A 146 -13.74 0.87 -4.52
CA TYR A 146 -12.90 0.97 -3.34
C TYR A 146 -11.42 1.20 -3.69
N HIS A 147 -10.86 0.42 -4.62
CA HIS A 147 -9.48 0.59 -5.07
C HIS A 147 -9.22 2.00 -5.60
N ARG A 148 -10.09 2.51 -6.48
CA ARG A 148 -10.00 3.87 -7.05
C ARG A 148 -10.04 4.95 -5.98
N ALA A 149 -10.86 4.78 -4.95
CA ALA A 149 -11.00 5.77 -3.89
C ALA A 149 -9.85 5.73 -2.86
N ALA A 150 -9.36 4.53 -2.54
CA ALA A 150 -8.52 4.28 -1.37
C ALA A 150 -7.07 3.91 -1.69
N VAL A 151 -6.80 3.31 -2.85
CA VAL A 151 -5.48 2.76 -3.20
C VAL A 151 -4.84 3.54 -4.35
N GLU A 152 -5.56 3.71 -5.45
CA GLU A 152 -5.07 4.35 -6.68
C GLU A 152 -4.43 5.74 -6.45
N PRO A 153 -4.99 6.65 -5.62
CA PRO A 153 -4.39 7.97 -5.38
C PRO A 153 -3.03 7.90 -4.67
N TYR A 154 -2.72 6.78 -4.01
CA TYR A 154 -1.50 6.55 -3.25
C TYR A 154 -0.58 5.54 -3.94
N TRP A 155 -0.94 5.04 -5.12
CA TRP A 155 -0.22 3.99 -5.82
C TRP A 155 1.26 4.32 -6.07
N PRO A 156 1.67 5.53 -6.49
CA PRO A 156 3.09 5.86 -6.63
C PRO A 156 3.89 5.74 -5.32
N HIS A 157 3.26 6.06 -4.19
CA HIS A 157 3.88 5.93 -2.87
C HIS A 157 4.00 4.46 -2.45
N ILE A 158 2.94 3.67 -2.69
CA ILE A 158 2.94 2.22 -2.44
C ILE A 158 4.04 1.54 -3.26
N GLN A 159 4.14 1.86 -4.55
CA GLN A 159 5.19 1.36 -5.43
C GLN A 159 6.57 1.73 -4.90
N SER A 160 6.80 3.01 -4.57
CA SER A 160 8.09 3.46 -4.05
C SER A 160 8.49 2.72 -2.77
N ALA A 161 7.55 2.50 -1.85
CA ALA A 161 7.81 1.77 -0.60
C ALA A 161 8.14 0.29 -0.85
N VAL A 162 7.42 -0.36 -1.77
CA VAL A 162 7.68 -1.75 -2.15
C VAL A 162 8.99 -1.89 -2.92
N GLU A 163 9.31 -0.98 -3.82
CA GLU A 163 10.60 -0.96 -4.54
C GLU A 163 11.78 -0.76 -3.60
N ALA A 164 11.64 0.10 -2.58
CA ALA A 164 12.65 0.29 -1.56
C ALA A 164 12.89 -1.00 -0.74
N ASP A 165 11.83 -1.70 -0.33
CA ASP A 165 11.97 -3.00 0.36
C ASP A 165 12.63 -4.03 -0.58
N ARG A 166 12.16 -4.14 -1.83
CA ARG A 166 12.72 -5.04 -2.85
C ARG A 166 14.21 -4.79 -3.09
N ALA A 167 14.67 -3.54 -3.10
CA ALA A 167 16.07 -3.21 -3.27
C ALA A 167 16.94 -3.74 -2.11
N ILE A 168 16.45 -3.66 -0.87
CA ILE A 168 17.14 -4.21 0.31
C ILE A 168 17.20 -5.74 0.21
N ARG A 169 16.06 -6.39 -0.06
CA ARG A 169 15.98 -7.85 -0.22
C ARG A 169 16.81 -8.38 -1.39
N GLY A 170 16.84 -7.63 -2.49
CA GLY A 170 17.61 -7.98 -3.68
C GLY A 170 19.11 -7.96 -3.42
N ARG A 171 19.62 -6.99 -2.64
CA ARG A 171 21.03 -6.96 -2.22
C ARG A 171 21.36 -8.15 -1.33
N ALA A 172 20.53 -8.44 -0.33
CA ALA A 172 20.69 -9.62 0.52
C ALA A 172 20.78 -10.92 -0.30
N LEU A 173 19.92 -11.08 -1.30
CA LEU A 173 19.96 -12.22 -2.22
C LEU A 173 21.26 -12.29 -3.03
N LEU A 174 21.78 -11.15 -3.51
CA LEU A 174 23.03 -11.11 -4.27
C LEU A 174 24.26 -11.39 -3.40
N ASP A 175 24.26 -10.91 -2.16
CA ASP A 175 25.40 -10.98 -1.25
C ASP A 175 25.52 -12.34 -0.55
N GLY A 176 24.39 -12.99 -0.23
CA GLY A 176 24.38 -14.23 0.55
C GLY A 176 23.33 -15.27 0.12
N GLY A 177 22.76 -15.12 -1.08
CA GLY A 177 21.79 -16.07 -1.62
C GLY A 177 20.45 -16.07 -0.88
N THR A 178 19.69 -17.16 -1.03
CA THR A 178 18.35 -17.27 -0.43
C THR A 178 18.37 -17.22 1.10
N ASP A 179 19.44 -17.70 1.73
CA ASP A 179 19.57 -17.70 3.19
C ASP A 179 19.60 -16.26 3.75
N GLU A 180 20.47 -15.41 3.18
CA GLU A 180 20.58 -13.99 3.56
C GLU A 180 19.31 -13.21 3.17
N LEU A 181 18.68 -13.53 2.04
CA LEU A 181 17.38 -12.99 1.66
C LEU A 181 16.33 -13.23 2.76
N LEU A 182 16.21 -14.47 3.24
CA LEU A 182 15.22 -14.84 4.26
C LEU A 182 15.55 -14.22 5.63
N HIS A 183 16.83 -14.12 6.00
CA HIS A 183 17.29 -13.40 7.19
C HIS A 183 16.99 -11.90 7.12
N SER A 184 16.97 -11.31 5.93
CA SER A 184 16.72 -9.88 5.77
C SER A 184 15.27 -9.48 6.05
N LEU A 185 14.30 -10.41 6.02
CA LEU A 185 12.88 -10.12 6.17
C LEU A 185 12.55 -9.37 7.48
N PRO A 186 11.42 -8.63 7.54
CA PRO A 186 11.07 -7.86 8.73
C PRO A 186 11.01 -8.73 10.00
N PRO A 187 11.30 -8.19 11.20
CA PRO A 187 11.48 -8.97 12.44
C PRO A 187 10.30 -9.88 12.87
N VAL A 188 9.11 -9.63 12.34
CA VAL A 188 7.92 -10.48 12.55
C VAL A 188 8.01 -11.81 11.80
N ILE A 189 9.02 -11.99 10.94
CA ILE A 189 9.38 -13.19 10.21
C ILE A 189 10.83 -13.54 10.59
N ARG A 190 11.05 -14.80 10.95
CA ARG A 190 12.33 -15.30 11.48
C ARG A 190 12.70 -16.57 10.74
N TRP A 191 13.81 -16.52 10.01
CA TRP A 191 14.37 -17.70 9.37
C TRP A 191 15.16 -18.51 10.40
N ARG A 192 14.74 -19.76 10.61
CA ARG A 192 15.42 -20.76 11.44
C ARG A 192 15.46 -22.05 10.65
N ALA A 193 16.41 -22.14 9.73
CA ALA A 193 16.48 -23.23 8.76
C ALA A 193 16.21 -24.61 9.41
N PRO A 194 15.30 -25.43 8.85
CA PRO A 194 14.59 -25.27 7.57
C PRO A 194 13.21 -24.58 7.66
N VAL A 195 12.90 -23.89 8.77
CA VAL A 195 11.58 -23.32 9.04
C VAL A 195 11.61 -21.80 9.01
N LEU A 196 10.71 -21.20 8.23
CA LEU A 196 10.43 -19.77 8.28
C LEU A 196 9.25 -19.54 9.24
N GLU A 197 9.57 -18.98 10.41
CA GLU A 197 8.58 -18.70 11.45
C GLU A 197 8.03 -17.29 11.30
N ALA A 198 6.75 -17.08 11.59
CA ALA A 198 6.19 -15.74 11.64
C ALA A 198 5.13 -15.57 12.74
N ASP A 199 5.09 -14.36 13.30
CA ASP A 199 4.00 -13.95 14.18
C ASP A 199 2.68 -14.07 13.43
N TYR A 200 1.74 -14.85 13.97
CA TYR A 200 0.48 -15.15 13.26
C TYR A 200 -0.66 -15.35 14.25
N PRO A 201 -1.90 -14.90 13.92
CA PRO A 201 -3.02 -14.94 14.86
C PRO A 201 -3.46 -16.34 15.32
N VAL A 202 -3.09 -17.37 14.57
CA VAL A 202 -3.38 -18.78 14.87
C VAL A 202 -2.10 -19.60 14.71
N ASP A 203 -2.05 -20.78 15.32
CA ASP A 203 -1.01 -21.75 15.00
C ASP A 203 -1.30 -22.42 13.67
N ARG A 204 -0.29 -22.47 12.80
CA ARG A 204 -0.43 -23.01 11.45
C ARG A 204 0.90 -23.51 10.91
N ASP A 205 0.86 -24.68 10.29
CA ASP A 205 1.96 -25.26 9.54
C ASP A 205 1.63 -25.24 8.04
N LEU A 206 2.57 -24.76 7.23
CA LEU A 206 2.50 -24.74 5.78
C LEU A 206 3.72 -25.49 5.24
N HIS A 207 3.49 -26.56 4.50
CA HIS A 207 4.55 -27.31 3.82
C HIS A 207 4.58 -26.89 2.36
N LEU A 208 5.76 -26.47 1.88
CA LEU A 208 5.90 -25.99 0.51
C LEU A 208 5.95 -27.14 -0.51
N ASP A 209 6.42 -28.31 -0.09
CA ASP A 209 6.40 -29.56 -0.87
C ASP A 209 7.02 -29.40 -2.28
N GLY A 210 8.09 -28.63 -2.38
CA GLY A 210 8.80 -28.38 -3.64
C GLY A 210 8.18 -27.31 -4.54
N ARG A 211 7.10 -26.65 -4.11
CA ARG A 211 6.42 -25.58 -4.87
C ARG A 211 7.15 -24.23 -4.77
N GLY A 212 8.07 -24.08 -3.82
CA GLY A 212 8.73 -22.81 -3.53
C GLY A 212 7.82 -21.82 -2.81
N LEU A 213 8.29 -20.57 -2.67
CA LEU A 213 7.60 -19.51 -1.94
C LEU A 213 7.71 -18.18 -2.68
N LEU A 214 6.58 -17.53 -2.92
CA LEU A 214 6.56 -16.14 -3.36
C LEU A 214 6.56 -15.19 -2.15
N LEU A 215 7.57 -14.34 -2.07
CA LEU A 215 7.66 -13.23 -1.12
C LEU A 215 6.97 -12.01 -1.73
N GLN A 216 5.83 -11.61 -1.15
CA GLN A 216 5.04 -10.47 -1.59
C GLN A 216 5.12 -9.32 -0.57
N PRO A 217 5.99 -8.33 -0.77
CA PRO A 217 5.95 -7.11 0.04
C PRO A 217 4.61 -6.40 -0.15
N SER A 218 4.07 -5.86 0.94
CA SER A 218 2.83 -5.08 0.90
C SER A 218 2.85 -3.87 1.84
N TYR A 219 2.33 -2.75 1.33
CA TYR A 219 2.23 -1.47 2.05
C TYR A 219 1.10 -1.46 3.08
N PHE A 220 -0.06 -2.05 2.80
CA PHE A 220 -1.15 -2.10 3.78
C PHE A 220 -1.10 -3.33 4.70
N CYS A 221 -0.24 -4.31 4.39
CA CYS A 221 0.12 -5.37 5.32
C CYS A 221 0.79 -4.77 6.56
N ARG A 222 0.35 -5.19 7.75
CA ARG A 222 0.90 -4.67 9.01
C ARG A 222 0.67 -5.62 10.17
N GLY A 223 1.67 -5.69 11.04
CA GLY A 223 1.63 -6.40 12.32
C GLY A 223 2.05 -7.85 12.14
N THR A 224 1.34 -8.60 11.30
CA THR A 224 1.64 -10.01 11.00
C THR A 224 1.53 -10.25 9.50
N PRO A 225 2.35 -11.12 8.91
CA PRO A 225 2.19 -11.51 7.52
C PRO A 225 0.87 -12.27 7.26
N VAL A 226 0.55 -12.45 5.99
CA VAL A 226 -0.63 -13.17 5.50
C VAL A 226 -0.21 -14.25 4.50
N VAL A 227 -0.89 -15.39 4.56
CA VAL A 227 -0.77 -16.49 3.60
C VAL A 227 -2.19 -16.87 3.16
N LEU A 228 -2.33 -17.52 2.02
CA LEU A 228 -3.60 -18.08 1.55
C LEU A 228 -4.12 -19.14 2.55
N ARG A 229 -5.44 -19.30 2.65
CA ARG A 229 -6.06 -20.31 3.51
C ARG A 229 -5.97 -21.71 2.90
N ASP A 230 -6.19 -21.84 1.61
CA ASP A 230 -6.03 -23.10 0.89
C ASP A 230 -4.54 -23.43 0.74
N PRO A 231 -4.06 -24.52 1.37
CA PRO A 231 -2.66 -24.91 1.30
C PRO A 231 -2.25 -25.47 -0.05
N LEU A 232 -3.19 -25.77 -0.96
CA LEU A 232 -2.93 -26.30 -2.30
C LEU A 232 -2.64 -25.19 -3.31
N LEU A 233 -3.09 -23.96 -3.06
CA LEU A 233 -2.76 -22.81 -3.89
C LEU A 233 -1.24 -22.51 -3.87
N PRO A 234 -0.70 -21.87 -4.93
CA PRO A 234 0.71 -21.47 -4.97
C PRO A 234 1.12 -20.71 -3.68
N PRO A 235 2.15 -21.18 -2.95
CA PRO A 235 2.51 -20.57 -1.68
C PRO A 235 2.99 -19.12 -1.85
N VAL A 236 2.34 -18.21 -1.12
CA VAL A 236 2.70 -16.80 -1.04
C VAL A 236 2.75 -16.36 0.42
N LEU A 237 3.81 -15.63 0.77
CA LEU A 237 3.96 -14.93 2.04
C LEU A 237 3.86 -13.43 1.79
N VAL A 238 2.72 -12.86 2.12
CA VAL A 238 2.50 -11.41 2.05
C VAL A 238 2.99 -10.78 3.35
N TYR A 239 3.98 -9.91 3.29
CA TYR A 239 4.65 -9.37 4.47
C TYR A 239 4.66 -7.83 4.47
N PRO A 240 4.69 -7.19 5.66
CA PRO A 240 4.69 -5.74 5.75
C PRO A 240 6.01 -5.16 5.25
N VAL A 241 5.95 -4.19 4.34
CA VAL A 241 7.12 -3.32 4.10
C VAL A 241 7.44 -2.51 5.35
N ALA A 242 8.69 -2.08 5.49
CA ALA A 242 9.03 -1.12 6.52
C ALA A 242 8.27 0.19 6.28
N HIS A 243 7.44 0.58 7.25
CA HIS A 243 6.98 1.95 7.35
C HIS A 243 7.98 2.68 8.23
N PRO A 244 8.91 3.49 7.67
CA PRO A 244 9.63 4.42 8.52
C PRO A 244 8.59 5.21 9.32
N ALA A 245 8.86 5.43 10.61
CA ALA A 245 8.05 6.35 11.39
C ALA A 245 7.86 7.63 10.57
N ALA A 246 6.65 8.21 10.61
CA ALA A 246 6.39 9.46 9.90
C ALA A 246 7.58 10.38 10.21
N PRO A 247 8.33 10.84 9.19
CA PRO A 247 9.48 11.66 9.43
C PRO A 247 8.99 12.80 10.32
N ALA A 248 9.60 12.98 11.48
CA ALA A 248 9.52 14.27 12.14
C ALA A 248 10.09 15.21 11.10
N PHE A 249 9.20 15.88 10.36
CA PHE A 249 9.61 16.79 9.31
C PHE A 249 10.47 17.83 10.03
N ALA A 250 11.76 17.78 9.75
CA ALA A 250 12.62 18.86 10.15
C ALA A 250 12.02 20.12 9.52
N GLU A 251 11.93 21.20 10.30
CA GLU A 251 11.80 22.54 9.73
C GLU A 251 12.72 22.66 8.51
N PRO A 252 12.31 23.35 7.42
CA PRO A 252 13.04 23.40 6.16
C PRO A 252 14.54 23.67 6.38
N GLY A 253 15.31 22.58 6.41
CA GLY A 253 16.71 22.64 6.80
C GLY A 253 17.59 23.25 5.69
N PRO A 254 18.87 23.51 5.97
CA PRO A 254 19.81 24.10 5.01
C PRO A 254 20.02 23.27 3.72
N TRP A 255 19.53 22.02 3.70
CA TRP A 255 19.61 21.09 2.57
C TRP A 255 18.87 21.58 1.31
N LEU A 256 17.76 22.31 1.46
CA LEU A 256 17.02 22.81 0.29
C LEU A 256 17.82 23.87 -0.47
N GLY A 257 18.59 24.67 0.26
CA GLY A 257 19.56 25.61 -0.32
C GLY A 257 20.69 24.90 -1.06
N ARG A 258 21.11 23.72 -0.63
CA ARG A 258 22.10 22.88 -1.34
C ARG A 258 21.53 22.24 -2.61
N LEU A 259 20.24 21.90 -2.62
CA LEU A 259 19.57 21.26 -3.76
C LEU A 259 19.19 22.25 -4.87
N LEU A 260 18.56 23.38 -4.50
CA LEU A 260 18.00 24.34 -5.48
C LEU A 260 18.87 25.58 -5.69
N GLY A 261 19.85 25.79 -4.81
CA GLY A 261 20.51 27.08 -4.60
C GLY A 261 19.80 27.90 -3.51
N GLN A 262 20.58 28.67 -2.74
CA GLN A 262 20.09 29.42 -1.58
C GLN A 262 18.94 30.37 -1.95
N THR A 263 19.11 31.16 -3.01
CA THR A 263 18.10 32.13 -3.43
C THR A 263 16.80 31.45 -3.88
N ARG A 264 16.85 30.34 -4.63
CA ARG A 264 15.65 29.61 -5.04
C ARG A 264 14.93 28.95 -3.87
N SER A 265 15.69 28.45 -2.88
CA SER A 265 15.12 27.93 -1.64
C SER A 265 14.40 29.02 -0.83
N THR A 266 14.99 30.21 -0.73
CA THR A 266 14.36 31.37 -0.06
C THR A 266 13.11 31.83 -0.81
N VAL A 267 13.16 31.93 -2.14
CA VAL A 267 12.00 32.28 -2.98
C VAL A 267 10.88 31.25 -2.83
N LEU A 268 11.18 29.94 -2.89
CA LEU A 268 10.19 28.88 -2.71
C LEU A 268 9.54 28.94 -1.31
N ARG A 269 10.33 29.22 -0.26
CA ARG A 269 9.81 29.43 1.11
C ARG A 269 8.90 30.64 1.20
N ALA A 270 9.28 31.76 0.59
CA ALA A 270 8.51 33.01 0.62
C ALA A 270 7.13 32.90 -0.06
N ILE A 271 6.99 31.97 -1.03
CA ILE A 271 5.73 31.64 -1.72
C ILE A 271 4.79 30.82 -0.85
N GLY A 272 5.27 30.20 0.25
CA GLY A 272 4.52 29.36 1.21
C GLY A 272 2.99 29.48 1.18
N ASP A 273 2.48 30.59 1.73
CA ASP A 273 1.05 30.87 1.89
C ASP A 273 0.43 31.65 0.71
N GLY A 274 1.18 31.79 -0.38
CA GLY A 274 0.86 32.64 -1.52
C GLY A 274 1.44 34.05 -1.41
N CYS A 275 1.87 34.60 -2.54
CA CYS A 275 2.32 35.99 -2.62
C CYS A 275 2.31 36.53 -4.06
N THR A 276 2.17 37.84 -4.19
CA THR A 276 2.43 38.53 -5.44
C THR A 276 3.94 38.61 -5.74
N THR A 277 4.33 38.88 -6.98
CA THR A 277 5.74 39.04 -7.36
C THR A 277 6.46 40.14 -6.56
N SER A 278 5.78 41.23 -6.23
CA SER A 278 6.34 42.32 -5.41
C SER A 278 6.54 41.92 -3.95
N GLU A 279 5.58 41.19 -3.39
CA GLU A 279 5.72 40.63 -2.05
C GLU A 279 6.82 39.57 -2.01
N LEU A 280 6.95 38.77 -3.07
CA LEU A 280 8.00 37.77 -3.21
C LEU A 280 9.39 38.40 -3.19
N ALA A 281 9.60 39.44 -3.99
CA ALA A 281 10.85 40.20 -4.03
C ALA A 281 11.23 40.74 -2.64
N ARG A 282 10.26 41.35 -1.94
CA ARG A 282 10.45 41.88 -0.59
C ARG A 282 10.77 40.77 0.43
N ARG A 283 10.00 39.67 0.42
CA ARG A 283 10.17 38.55 1.37
C ARG A 283 11.47 37.79 1.16
N ALA A 284 11.93 37.67 -0.09
CA ALA A 284 13.15 36.95 -0.43
C ALA A 284 14.42 37.83 -0.45
N GLY A 285 14.28 39.16 -0.29
CA GLY A 285 15.42 40.09 -0.30
C GLY A 285 16.10 40.21 -1.67
N VAL A 286 15.34 40.09 -2.76
CA VAL A 286 15.85 40.16 -4.14
C VAL A 286 15.10 41.22 -4.95
N SER A 287 15.63 41.58 -6.12
CA SER A 287 14.95 42.50 -7.03
C SER A 287 13.68 41.90 -7.62
N LEU A 288 12.74 42.73 -8.08
CA LEU A 288 11.53 42.29 -8.78
C LEU A 288 11.82 41.40 -10.00
N ALA A 289 12.83 41.77 -10.78
CA ALA A 289 13.25 40.99 -11.95
C ALA A 289 13.79 39.60 -11.54
N SER A 290 14.61 39.54 -10.49
CA SER A 290 15.13 38.28 -9.95
C SER A 290 14.03 37.41 -9.34
N ALA A 291 13.08 38.00 -8.61
CA ALA A 291 11.91 37.30 -8.08
C ALA A 291 11.07 36.67 -9.19
N SER A 292 10.76 37.43 -10.26
CA SER A 292 10.06 36.93 -11.44
C SER A 292 10.80 35.78 -12.12
N GLN A 293 12.12 35.91 -12.30
CA GLN A 293 12.93 34.88 -12.93
C GLN A 293 12.95 33.58 -12.10
N HIS A 294 13.15 33.68 -10.78
CA HIS A 294 13.11 32.53 -9.90
C HIS A 294 11.73 31.87 -9.85
N ALA A 295 10.66 32.67 -9.78
CA ALA A 295 9.29 32.16 -9.84
C ALA A 295 9.00 31.45 -11.18
N CYS A 296 9.55 31.94 -12.30
CA CYS A 296 9.43 31.30 -13.60
C CYS A 296 10.09 29.92 -13.63
N VAL A 297 11.34 29.82 -13.17
CA VAL A 297 12.08 28.54 -13.11
C VAL A 297 11.38 27.55 -12.17
N LEU A 298 10.90 28.00 -11.01
CA LEU A 298 10.18 27.15 -10.07
C LEU A 298 8.82 26.69 -10.63
N ARG A 299 8.17 27.51 -11.44
CA ARG A 299 6.94 27.14 -12.17
C ARG A 299 7.22 26.12 -13.27
N GLU A 300 8.27 26.31 -14.06
CA GLU A 300 8.70 25.36 -15.09
C GLU A 300 9.10 24.00 -14.50
N ALA A 301 9.69 24.00 -13.31
CA ALA A 301 9.97 22.80 -12.53
C ALA A 301 8.73 22.19 -11.83
N GLY A 302 7.54 22.78 -12.00
CA GLY A 302 6.29 22.28 -11.42
C GLY A 302 6.14 22.49 -9.91
N LEU A 303 6.96 23.33 -9.28
CA LEU A 303 6.94 23.60 -7.85
C LEU A 303 5.99 24.74 -7.47
N VAL A 304 5.73 25.65 -8.40
CA VAL A 304 4.90 26.86 -8.20
C VAL A 304 3.81 26.91 -9.25
N HIS A 305 2.59 27.26 -8.82
CA HIS A 305 1.50 27.65 -9.69
C HIS A 305 1.38 29.18 -9.69
N THR A 306 1.08 29.76 -10.86
CA THR A 306 0.94 31.21 -11.01
C THR A 306 -0.44 31.53 -11.58
N LEU A 307 -1.17 32.44 -10.94
CA LEU A 307 -2.49 32.90 -11.35
C LEU A 307 -2.46 34.41 -11.55
N ARG A 308 -3.06 34.89 -12.65
CA ARG A 308 -3.23 36.33 -12.87
C ARG A 308 -4.56 36.74 -12.23
N HIS A 309 -4.50 37.70 -11.30
CA HIS A 309 -5.67 38.24 -10.63
C HIS A 309 -5.69 39.77 -10.78
N GLY A 310 -6.54 40.26 -11.68
CA GLY A 310 -6.56 41.66 -12.08
C GLY A 310 -5.23 42.11 -12.68
N GLY A 311 -4.69 43.24 -12.18
CA GLY A 311 -3.37 43.76 -12.58
C GLY A 311 -2.17 43.05 -11.93
N SER A 312 -2.39 42.03 -11.10
CA SER A 312 -1.34 41.38 -10.30
C SER A 312 -1.19 39.90 -10.64
N VAL A 313 -0.02 39.35 -10.32
CA VAL A 313 0.33 37.94 -10.50
C VAL A 313 0.55 37.32 -9.12
N LEU A 314 -0.25 36.30 -8.78
CA LEU A 314 -0.18 35.55 -7.54
C LEU A 314 0.56 34.23 -7.77
N HIS A 315 1.55 33.94 -6.93
CA HIS A 315 2.27 32.67 -6.91
C HIS A 315 1.81 31.86 -5.71
N THR A 316 1.52 30.57 -5.90
CA THR A 316 1.21 29.61 -4.85
C THR A 316 2.02 28.33 -5.05
N LEU A 317 2.20 27.55 -3.99
CA LEU A 317 2.88 26.26 -4.11
C LEU A 317 1.99 25.22 -4.77
N THR A 318 2.59 24.37 -5.60
CA THR A 318 1.97 23.11 -5.99
C THR A 318 2.11 22.09 -4.85
N PRO A 319 1.38 20.95 -4.89
CA PRO A 319 1.62 19.85 -3.95
C PRO A 319 3.07 19.35 -3.92
N LEU A 320 3.75 19.37 -5.08
CA LEU A 320 5.17 19.03 -5.20
C LEU A 320 6.06 20.07 -4.49
N GLY A 321 5.84 21.36 -4.75
CA GLY A 321 6.57 22.46 -4.09
C GLY A 321 6.42 22.46 -2.58
N GLY A 322 5.20 22.22 -2.08
CA GLY A 322 4.95 22.09 -0.64
C GLY A 322 5.63 20.86 -0.03
N SER A 323 5.68 19.74 -0.75
CA SER A 323 6.37 18.52 -0.27
C SER A 323 7.88 18.70 -0.25
N LEU A 324 8.43 19.41 -1.24
CA LEU A 324 9.84 19.75 -1.30
C LEU A 324 10.25 20.76 -0.21
N LEU A 325 9.38 21.65 0.23
CA LEU A 325 9.68 22.54 1.36
C LEU A 325 9.76 21.80 2.69
N ARG A 326 8.90 20.80 2.89
CA ARG A 326 8.82 20.03 4.15
C ARG A 326 9.92 18.98 4.29
N GLY A 327 10.63 18.64 3.21
CA GLY A 327 11.67 17.62 3.21
C GLY A 327 11.14 16.20 3.11
N GLY A 328 11.71 15.43 2.18
CA GLY A 328 11.39 14.02 1.95
C GLY A 328 12.24 13.03 2.76
N ALA A 329 13.08 13.49 3.69
CA ALA A 329 14.00 12.63 4.43
C ALA A 329 13.61 12.55 5.92
N PRO A 330 13.47 11.35 6.51
CA PRO A 330 13.38 11.19 7.95
C PRO A 330 14.65 11.66 8.63
N LEU A 331 14.51 12.42 9.71
CA LEU A 331 15.59 12.60 10.68
C LEU A 331 15.94 11.22 11.23
N ALA A 332 17.21 10.81 11.06
CA ALA A 332 17.74 9.66 11.75
C ALA A 332 17.66 9.96 13.26
N VAL A 333 16.85 9.18 13.98
CA VAL A 333 16.85 9.23 15.44
C VAL A 333 18.16 8.58 15.87
N SER A 334 19.03 9.40 16.48
CA SER A 334 20.25 8.94 17.14
C SER A 334 19.94 8.06 18.34
#